data_AF-A0A6I1WTF8-F1
#
_entry.id   AF-A0A6I1WTF8-F1
#
_cell.length_a   1.000
_cell.length_b   1.000
_cell.length_c   1.000
_cell.angle_alpha   90.00
_cell.angle_beta   90.00
_cell.angle_gamma   90.00
#
_symmetry.space_group_name_H-M   'P 1'
#
loop_
_entity.id
_entity.type
_entity.pdbx_description
1 polymer ?
#
loop_
_entity_poly.entity_id
_entity_poly.type
_entity_poly.pdbx_seq_one_letter_code
_entity_poly.pdbx_strand_id
1 'polypeptide(L)' 'MDKDFLYNPATPCLVLRNGQEIGALVAGILYCFDTDRHHTETFIVVKGVIFEYGKQIGYLEGSKIVIEHSNEVLEIVET' A
#
# COMPACT_ATOMS: atom_id res chain seq x y z
N MET A 1 -11.94 -24.58 11.10
CA MET A 1 -12.93 -23.61 10.59
C MET A 1 -12.69 -22.30 11.32
N ASP A 2 -13.11 -21.20 10.70
CA ASP A 2 -12.98 -19.80 11.16
C ASP A 2 -11.65 -19.12 10.83
N LYS A 3 -11.60 -18.52 9.63
CA LYS A 3 -11.77 -17.07 9.52
C LYS A 3 -12.45 -16.80 8.17
N ASP A 4 -13.78 -16.79 8.18
CA ASP A 4 -14.53 -16.15 7.10
C ASP A 4 -14.21 -14.65 7.17
N PHE A 5 -13.32 -14.19 6.29
CA PHE A 5 -13.05 -12.77 6.11
C PHE A 5 -14.30 -12.13 5.52
N LEU A 6 -15.17 -11.60 6.38
CA LEU A 6 -16.23 -10.70 5.97
C LEU A 6 -15.70 -9.26 6.07
N TYR A 7 -15.34 -8.73 4.91
CA TYR A 7 -14.70 -7.44 4.65
C TYR A 7 -15.68 -6.45 4.02
N ASN A 8 -15.62 -5.17 4.41
CA ASN A 8 -16.40 -4.08 3.79
C ASN A 8 -15.54 -2.80 3.67
N PRO A 9 -15.06 -2.49 2.45
CA PRO A 9 -14.35 -1.26 2.09
C PRO A 9 -15.21 -0.34 1.21
N ALA A 10 -15.33 0.94 1.52
CA ALA A 10 -16.11 1.83 0.65
C ALA A 10 -15.38 2.24 -0.65
N THR A 11 -14.06 2.04 -0.75
CA THR A 11 -13.30 1.87 -2.00
C THR A 11 -11.82 1.67 -1.63
N PRO A 12 -11.32 0.42 -1.54
CA PRO A 12 -9.90 0.20 -1.36
C PRO A 12 -9.22 0.57 -2.68
N CYS A 13 -8.23 1.46 -2.65
CA CYS A 13 -7.48 1.70 -3.86
C CYS A 13 -6.48 0.57 -4.05
N LEU A 14 -6.51 -0.08 -5.21
CA LEU A 14 -5.51 -1.07 -5.57
C LEU A 14 -4.17 -0.38 -5.75
N VAL A 15 -3.11 -1.04 -5.29
CA VAL A 15 -1.75 -0.58 -5.49
C VAL A 15 -1.07 -1.50 -6.48
N LEU A 16 -0.62 -0.90 -7.57
CA LEU A 16 0.03 -1.61 -8.67
C LEU A 16 1.53 -1.31 -8.71
N ARG A 17 2.33 -2.36 -8.91
CA ARG A 17 3.74 -2.27 -9.29
C ARG A 17 3.87 -2.80 -10.71
N ASN A 18 4.30 -1.95 -11.64
CA ASN A 18 4.42 -2.32 -13.06
C ASN A 18 3.15 -2.98 -13.63
N GLY A 19 1.96 -2.50 -13.22
CA GLY A 19 0.67 -3.04 -13.64
C GLY A 19 0.21 -4.33 -12.91
N GLN A 20 1.02 -4.88 -12.01
CA GLN A 20 0.65 -6.03 -11.19
C GLN A 20 0.10 -5.58 -9.83
N GLU A 21 -1.02 -6.14 -9.40
CA GLU A 21 -1.57 -5.91 -8.06
C GLU A 21 -0.63 -6.45 -6.99
N ILE A 22 -0.22 -5.55 -6.09
CA ILE A 22 0.68 -5.88 -4.97
C ILE A 22 0.07 -5.53 -3.62
N GLY A 23 -1.11 -4.92 -3.55
CA GLY A 23 -1.59 -4.37 -2.30
C GLY A 23 -2.85 -3.51 -2.42
N ALA A 24 -3.25 -2.96 -1.28
CA ALA A 24 -4.35 -2.02 -1.18
C ALA A 24 -4.06 -0.90 -0.17
N LEU A 25 -4.48 0.32 -0.50
CA LEU A 25 -4.53 1.45 0.43
C LEU A 25 -5.94 1.53 1.04
N VAL A 26 -6.03 1.31 2.35
CA VAL A 26 -7.30 1.24 3.09
C VAL A 26 -7.22 2.16 4.29
N ALA A 27 -8.09 3.19 4.33
CA ALA A 27 -8.19 4.13 5.45
C ALA A 27 -6.82 4.75 5.87
N GLY A 28 -5.95 5.03 4.89
CA GLY A 28 -4.60 5.57 5.15
C GLY A 28 -3.56 4.53 5.58
N ILE A 29 -3.88 3.23 5.52
CA ILE A 29 -2.95 2.14 5.77
C ILE A 29 -2.69 1.41 4.46
N LEU A 30 -1.43 1.31 4.08
CA LEU A 30 -1.01 0.59 2.88
C LEU A 30 -0.61 -0.83 3.27
N TYR A 31 -1.34 -1.80 2.73
CA TYR A 31 -1.08 -3.22 2.89
C TYR A 31 -0.46 -3.75 1.60
N CYS A 32 0.80 -4.19 1.67
CA CYS A 32 1.50 -4.82 0.54
C CYS A 32 1.56 -6.33 0.75
N PHE A 33 1.17 -7.09 -0.28
CA PHE A 33 1.08 -8.55 -0.30
C PHE A 33 2.10 -9.20 -1.24
N ASP A 34 3.02 -8.41 -1.81
CA ASP A 34 4.03 -8.85 -2.77
C ASP A 34 4.64 -10.21 -2.36
N THR A 35 4.29 -11.26 -3.10
CA THR A 35 4.60 -12.65 -2.76
C THR A 35 6.04 -13.03 -3.08
N ASP A 36 6.77 -12.18 -3.80
CA ASP A 36 8.15 -12.46 -4.24
C ASP A 36 9.21 -12.15 -3.17
N ARG A 37 8.82 -11.54 -2.05
CA ARG A 37 9.68 -11.38 -0.87
C ARG A 37 8.89 -11.80 0.37
N HIS A 38 9.51 -12.58 1.24
CA HIS A 38 8.90 -13.20 2.43
C HIS A 38 8.41 -12.23 3.54
N HIS A 39 7.95 -11.04 3.16
CA HIS A 39 7.56 -9.98 4.08
C HIS A 39 6.19 -9.43 3.73
N THR A 40 5.20 -9.78 4.55
CA THR A 40 3.94 -9.03 4.65
C THR A 40 4.25 -7.66 5.26
N GLU A 41 4.65 -6.71 4.43
CA GLU A 41 4.99 -5.35 4.87
C GLU A 41 3.71 -4.52 5.01
N THR A 42 3.59 -3.82 6.15
CA THR A 42 2.49 -2.88 6.42
C THR A 42 3.08 -1.50 6.59
N PHE A 43 2.58 -0.55 5.81
CA PHE A 43 2.99 0.84 5.88
C PHE A 43 1.82 1.71 6.33
N ILE A 44 2.13 2.81 7.01
CA ILE A 44 1.11 3.77 7.48
C ILE A 44 1.30 5.08 6.72
N VAL A 45 0.20 5.61 6.19
CA VAL A 45 0.16 6.93 5.55
C VAL A 45 -0.40 7.96 6.53
N VAL A 46 0.38 8.98 6.85
CA VAL A 46 -0.03 10.09 7.71
C VAL A 46 0.17 11.40 6.95
N LYS A 47 -0.92 12.11 6.66
CA LYS A 47 -0.90 13.39 5.92
C LYS A 47 -0.12 13.30 4.60
N GLY A 48 -0.24 12.18 3.89
CA GLY A 48 0.47 11.94 2.62
C GLY A 48 1.92 11.49 2.75
N VAL A 49 2.43 11.25 3.97
CA VAL A 49 3.77 10.70 4.20
C VAL A 49 3.67 9.23 4.58
N ILE A 50 4.53 8.39 4.01
CA ILE A 50 4.53 6.93 4.18
C ILE A 50 5.60 6.54 5.18
N PHE A 51 5.19 5.78 6.19
CA PHE A 51 6.05 5.29 7.25
C PHE A 51 6.12 3.77 7.27
N GLU A 52 7.34 3.26 7.46
CA GLU A 52 7.63 1.87 7.77
C GLU A 52 8.34 1.80 9.12
N TYR A 53 7.79 1.05 10.08
CA TYR A 53 8.35 0.93 11.43
C TYR A 53 8.77 2.27 12.07
N GLY A 54 7.99 3.33 11.84
CA GLY A 54 8.23 4.68 12.37
C GLY A 54 9.25 5.54 11.59
N LYS A 55 9.82 5.03 10.50
CA LYS A 55 10.70 5.80 9.59
C LYS A 55 9.92 6.24 8.36
N GLN A 56 10.08 7.51 7.98
CA GLN A 56 9.60 7.97 6.68
C GLN A 56 10.39 7.24 5.58
N ILE A 57 9.66 6.66 4.63
CA ILE A 57 10.23 5.95 3.48
C ILE A 57 9.74 6.50 2.13
N GLY A 58 8.75 7.40 2.16
CA GLY A 58 8.09 7.86 0.95
C GLY A 58 6.94 8.81 1.21
N TYR A 59 6.24 9.15 0.14
CA TYR A 59 5.10 10.08 0.17
C TYR A 59 4.09 9.77 -0.95
N LEU A 60 2.90 10.34 -0.80
CA LEU A 60 1.85 10.36 -1.82
C LEU A 60 1.96 11.61 -2.68
N GLU A 61 1.93 11.43 -3.99
CA GLU A 61 1.82 12.49 -4.99
C GLU A 61 0.64 12.20 -5.91
N GLY A 62 -0.53 12.77 -5.60
CA GLY A 62 -1.77 12.48 -6.31
C GLY A 62 -2.17 11.01 -6.18
N SER A 63 -2.21 10.29 -7.30
CA SER A 63 -2.49 8.85 -7.38
C SER A 63 -1.22 7.99 -7.41
N LYS A 64 -0.07 8.53 -6.99
CA LYS A 64 1.20 7.81 -6.97
C LYS A 64 1.77 7.73 -5.55
N ILE A 65 2.38 6.59 -5.24
CA ILE A 65 3.22 6.39 -4.06
C ILE A 65 4.67 6.44 -4.53
N VAL A 66 5.45 7.36 -3.99
CA VAL A 66 6.90 7.46 -4.23
C VAL A 66 7.64 6.91 -3.03
N ILE A 67 8.40 5.83 -3.21
CA ILE A 67 9.25 5.21 -2.20
C ILE A 67 10.69 5.67 -2.44
N GLU A 68 11.18 6.54 -1.57
CA GLU A 68 12.45 7.26 -1.76
C GLU A 68 13.67 6.33 -1.68
N HIS A 69 13.61 5.33 -0.80
CA HIS A 69 14.77 4.45 -0.56
C HIS A 69 15.08 3.53 -1.76
N SER A 70 14.06 3.12 -2.51
CA SER A 70 14.16 2.21 -3.65
C SER A 70 14.05 2.94 -5.00
N ASN A 71 13.85 4.26 -4.98
CA ASN A 71 13.52 5.07 -6.15
C ASN A 71 12.36 4.45 -6.97
N GLU A 72 11.35 3.98 -6.24
CA GLU A 72 10.24 3.21 -6.78
C GLU A 72 8.97 4.04 -6.77
N VAL A 73 8.16 3.87 -7.82
CA VAL A 73 6.86 4.54 -7.95
C VAL A 73 5.79 3.47 -8.13
N LEU A 74 4.80 3.49 -7.24
CA LEU A 74 3.62 2.63 -7.30
C LEU A 74 2.40 3.47 -7.72
N GLU A 75 1.47 2.82 -8.41
CA GLU A 75 0.24 3.45 -8.88
C GLU A 75 -0.94 3.07 -7.99
N ILE A 76 -1.75 4.06 -7.64
CA ILE A 76 -3.01 3.91 -6.91
C ILE A 76 -4.17 3.97 -7.90
N VAL A 77 -4.99 2.92 -7.94
CA VAL A 77 -6.17 2.83 -8.81
C VAL A 77 -7.42 2.74 -7.94
N GLU A 78 -8.38 3.65 -8.16
CA GLU A 78 -9.71 3.58 -7.55
C GLU A 78 -10.48 2.39 -8.14
N THR A 79 -11.15 1.61 -7.27
CA THR A 79 -11.99 0.46 -7.67
C THR A 79 -13.48 0.79 -7.68
#